data_AF-A0A524QIQ3-F1
#
_entry.id   AF-A0A524QIQ3-F1
#
_cell.length_a   1.000
_cell.length_b   1.000
_cell.length_c   1.000
_cell.angle_alpha   90.00
_cell.angle_beta   90.00
_cell.angle_gamma   90.00
#
_symmetry.space_group_name_H-M   'P 1'
#
loop_
_entity.id
_entity.type
_entity.pdbx_description
1 polymer ?
#
loop_
_entity_poly.entity_id
_entity_poly.type
_entity_poly.pdbx_seq_one_letter_code
_entity_poly.pdbx_strand_id
1 'polypeptide(L)' 'MKHAVRVEVTATHTETEALLLEKNLIKEHRPRYNIVLRDDKSFPYIYLSTEEEFPRLAFHRGPRRGKGRY' A
#
# COMPACT_ATOMS: atom_id res chain seq x y z
N MET A 1 2.05 31.07 -11.27
CA MET A 1 2.77 30.22 -10.29
C MET A 1 3.28 28.98 -11.02
N LYS A 2 4.55 28.60 -10.85
CA LYS A 2 5.04 27.30 -11.32
C LYS A 2 4.73 26.25 -10.25
N HIS A 3 3.88 25.26 -10.56
CA HIS A 3 3.41 24.25 -9.60
C HIS A 3 4.43 23.13 -9.35
N ALA A 4 5.28 22.84 -10.32
CA ALA A 4 6.40 21.91 -10.20
C ALA A 4 7.64 22.56 -10.82
N VAL A 5 8.77 22.46 -10.12
CA VAL A 5 10.06 23.05 -10.54
C VAL A 5 11.15 21.99 -10.73
N ARG A 6 10.91 20.77 -10.24
CA ARG A 6 11.82 19.63 -10.28
C ARG A 6 11.00 18.34 -10.25
N VAL A 7 11.52 17.31 -10.91
CA VAL A 7 10.95 15.95 -10.91
C VAL A 7 12.07 14.99 -10.52
N GLU A 8 11.75 14.03 -9.67
CA GLU A 8 12.64 12.97 -9.23
C GLU A 8 11.98 11.61 -9.50
N VAL A 9 12.78 10.62 -9.86
CA VAL A 9 12.32 9.26 -10.18
C VAL A 9 13.20 8.27 -9.43
N THR A 10 12.56 7.32 -8.76
CA THR A 10 13.23 6.24 -8.03
C THR A 10 12.81 4.91 -8.63
N ALA A 11 13.76 4.13 -9.15
CA ALA A 11 13.51 2.79 -9.66
C ALA A 11 13.41 1.77 -8.50
N THR A 12 12.47 0.82 -8.60
CA THR A 12 12.32 -0.31 -7.67
C THR A 12 12.42 -1.63 -8.44
N HIS A 13 12.67 -2.74 -7.75
CA HIS A 13 12.88 -4.03 -8.39
C HIS A 13 11.57 -4.74 -8.73
N THR A 14 10.49 -4.42 -8.01
CA THR A 14 9.15 -4.99 -8.23
C THR A 14 8.05 -3.93 -8.12
N GLU A 15 6.87 -4.24 -8.66
CA GLU A 15 5.66 -3.41 -8.52
C GLU A 15 5.23 -3.28 -7.05
N THR A 16 5.35 -4.36 -6.29
CA THR A 16 5.03 -4.37 -4.85
C THR A 16 5.91 -3.39 -4.07
N GLU A 17 7.20 -3.34 -4.38
CA GLU A 17 8.13 -2.39 -3.78
C GLU A 17 7.81 -0.94 -4.19
N ALA A 18 7.48 -0.71 -5.46
CA ALA A 18 7.07 0.61 -5.95
C ALA A 18 5.88 1.16 -5.15
N LEU A 19 4.88 0.31 -4.96
CA LEU A 19 3.64 0.64 -4.27
C LEU A 19 3.86 0.88 -2.77
N LEU A 20 4.75 0.11 -2.15
CA LEU A 20 5.12 0.33 -0.75
C LEU A 20 5.89 1.64 -0.56
N LEU A 21 6.85 1.93 -1.46
CA LEU A 21 7.63 3.18 -1.45
C LEU A 21 6.71 4.39 -1.64
N GLU A 22 5.81 4.36 -2.63
CA GLU A 22 4.83 5.42 -2.88
C GLU A 22 4.00 5.72 -1.63
N LYS A 23 3.42 4.68 -1.00
CA LYS A 23 2.66 4.84 0.23
C LYS A 23 3.47 5.51 1.33
N ASN A 24 4.73 5.11 1.52
CA ASN A 24 5.58 5.67 2.57
C ASN A 24 5.86 7.16 2.31
N LEU A 25 6.23 7.53 1.07
CA LEU A 25 6.48 8.91 0.67
C LEU A 25 5.23 9.79 0.80
N ILE A 26 4.05 9.29 0.42
CA ILE A 26 2.78 10.02 0.59
C ILE A 26 2.48 10.26 2.07
N LYS A 27 2.72 9.27 2.94
CA LYS A 27 2.49 9.41 4.39
C LYS A 27 3.45 10.38 5.05
N GLU A 28 4.72 10.34 4.64
CA GLU A 28 5.78 11.20 5.16
C GLU A 28 5.57 12.66 4.74
N HIS A 29 5.37 12.91 3.44
CA HIS A 29 5.34 14.26 2.90
C HIS A 29 3.94 14.87 2.79
N ARG A 30 2.88 14.07 2.93
CA ARG A 30 1.46 14.46 2.77
C ARG A 30 1.23 15.45 1.61
N PRO A 31 1.64 15.14 0.38
CA PRO A 31 1.67 16.11 -0.71
C PRO A 31 0.27 16.65 -1.02
N ARG A 32 0.16 17.97 -1.28
CA ARG A 32 -1.13 18.69 -1.44
C ARG A 32 -2.11 18.04 -2.42
N TYR A 33 -1.61 17.40 -3.47
CA TYR A 33 -2.43 16.83 -4.55
C TYR A 33 -2.82 15.35 -4.36
N ASN A 34 -2.19 14.61 -3.43
CA ASN A 34 -2.54 13.20 -3.20
C ASN A 34 -3.80 13.05 -2.35
N ILE A 35 -4.85 12.39 -2.84
CA ILE A 35 -6.10 12.19 -2.06
C ILE A 35 -6.07 10.86 -1.29
N VAL A 36 -5.47 9.83 -1.89
CA VAL A 36 -5.39 8.46 -1.35
C VAL A 36 -4.10 8.26 -0.55
N LEU A 37 -4.07 7.26 0.33
CA LEU A 37 -2.89 6.84 1.12
C LEU A 37 -2.37 7.87 2.15
N ARG A 38 -3.11 8.96 2.37
CA ARG A 38 -2.82 9.95 3.42
C ARG A 38 -3.15 9.49 4.85
N ASP A 39 -4.10 8.55 4.98
CA ASP A 39 -4.52 8.06 6.29
C ASP A 39 -3.49 7.09 6.88
N ASP A 40 -3.56 6.88 8.19
CA ASP A 40 -2.67 5.98 8.93
C ASP A 40 -2.94 4.49 8.63
N LYS A 41 -3.92 4.18 7.77
CA LYS A 41 -4.28 2.81 7.44
C LYS A 41 -3.13 2.10 6.74
N SER A 42 -2.87 0.86 7.16
CA SER A 42 -1.90 -0.01 6.51
C SER A 42 -2.31 -0.33 5.07
N PHE A 43 -1.34 -0.76 4.26
CA PHE A 43 -1.62 -1.10 2.87
C PHE A 43 -2.58 -2.31 2.85
N PRO A 44 -3.64 -2.30 2.02
CA PRO A 44 -4.58 -3.41 1.98
C PRO A 44 -3.93 -4.62 1.32
N TYR A 45 -4.05 -5.78 1.96
CA TYR A 45 -3.71 -7.08 1.40
C TYR A 45 -4.98 -7.85 1.06
N ILE A 46 -4.89 -8.77 0.11
CA ILE A 46 -5.97 -9.72 -0.17
C ILE A 46 -5.69 -10.98 0.64
N TYR A 47 -6.45 -11.16 1.72
CA TYR A 47 -6.38 -12.37 2.52
C TYR A 47 -7.19 -13.50 1.87
N LEU A 48 -6.59 -14.67 1.79
CA LEU A 48 -7.24 -15.93 1.40
C LEU A 48 -7.25 -16.87 2.61
N SER A 49 -8.46 -17.23 3.09
CA SER A 49 -8.59 -18.26 4.12
C SER A 49 -8.19 -19.62 3.56
N THR A 50 -7.42 -20.39 4.34
CA THR A 50 -6.90 -21.71 3.92
C THR A 50 -7.36 -22.85 4.82
N GLU A 51 -7.96 -22.52 5.98
CA GLU A 51 -8.36 -23.49 7.01
C GLU A 51 -9.87 -23.75 7.02
N GLU A 52 -10.64 -22.99 6.22
CA GLU A 52 -12.09 -23.12 6.12
C GLU A 52 -12.43 -24.11 4.99
N GLU A 53 -13.48 -24.92 5.17
CA GLU A 53 -13.98 -25.87 4.16
C GLU A 53 -14.28 -25.17 2.82
N PHE A 54 -14.67 -23.90 2.88
CA PHE A 54 -14.89 -23.03 1.72
C PHE A 54 -13.99 -21.78 1.82
N PRO A 55 -12.90 -21.71 1.04
CA PRO A 55 -12.01 -20.56 1.02
C PRO A 55 -12.70 -19.26 0.64
N ARG A 56 -12.34 -18.17 1.31
CA ARG A 56 -12.88 -16.82 1.06
C ARG A 56 -11.78 -15.78 0.91
N LEU A 57 -12.03 -14.83 0.02
CA LEU A 57 -11.22 -13.63 -0.15
C LEU A 57 -11.74 -12.51 0.76
N ALA A 58 -10.84 -11.85 1.47
CA ALA A 58 -11.16 -10.71 2.32
C ALA A 58 -10.08 -9.64 2.25
N PHE A 59 -10.45 -8.38 2.48
CA PHE A 59 -9.47 -7.32 2.67
C PHE A 59 -8.85 -7.44 4.05
N HIS A 60 -7.52 -7.46 4.11
CA HIS A 60 -6.76 -7.42 5.35
C HIS A 60 -5.95 -6.13 5.47
N ARG A 61 -5.93 -5.56 6.67
CA ARG A 61 -5.12 -4.41 7.03
C ARG A 61 -4.38 -4.71 8.32
N GLY A 62 -3.06 -4.57 8.30
CA GLY A 62 -2.20 -4.69 9.49
C GLY A 62 -1.26 -5.89 9.42
N PRO A 63 -0.64 -6.27 10.55
CA PRO A 63 0.29 -7.39 10.61
C PRO A 63 -0.31 -8.70 10.09
N ARG A 64 0.46 -9.48 9.33
CA ARG A 64 0.06 -10.79 8.80
C ARG A 64 0.14 -11.82 9.94
N ARG A 65 -0.95 -11.97 10.71
CA ARG A 65 -1.00 -12.83 11.91
C ARG A 65 -1.93 -14.04 11.79
N GLY A 66 -2.76 -14.10 10.75
CA GLY A 66 -3.67 -15.21 10.50
C GLY A 66 -2.99 -16.36 9.77
N LYS A 67 -3.62 -17.54 9.82
CA LYS A 67 -3.12 -18.78 9.21
C LYS A 67 -3.24 -18.84 7.69
N GLY A 68 -4.02 -17.92 7.09
CA GLY A 68 -4.20 -17.85 5.64
C GLY A 68 -3.08 -17.09 4.90
N ARG A 69 -3.27 -16.94 3.59
CA ARG A 69 -2.33 -16.22 2.70
C ARG A 69 -2.77 -14.76 2.56
N TYR A 70 -1.84 -13.88 2.24
CA TYR A 70 -2.08 -12.42 2.09
C TYR A 70 -1.36 -11.88 0.86
#